data_AF-Q063P7-F1
#
_entry.id   AF-Q063P7-F1
#
_cell.length_a   1.000
_cell.length_b   1.000
_cell.length_c   1.000
_cell.angle_alpha   90.00
_cell.angle_beta   90.00
_cell.angle_gamma   90.00
#
_symmetry.space_group_name_H-M   'P 1'
#
loop_
_entity.id
_entity.type
_entity.pdbx_description
1 polymer ?
#
loop_
_entity_poly.entity_id
_entity_poly.type
_entity_poly.pdbx_seq_one_letter_code
_entity_poly.pdbx_strand_id
1 'polypeptide(L)'
;MKSVIRPAARLASLGVLLTAGLLTLIGVGALIVQGKWQVGLLAQVLFVGAMLSSTDASAALSLLRPLAGRLPQRVLDLIEMESTINDPMAVVLANVALALAGGTGLATADLVTDVIRQFLLGGLLGFIGGSMISQLLMGSQSLTRGSMLPVVSLALLLVLSGGTTLMGGSPLLAAYVAGLVLGNSRAAAQEVLEEAHSSFAKMAELLLFLCLGLVVAPQNVVEAAGWALLLVLAMQLVRWLMVQLLLLRADFQSSEKRFVAWTGLRGAVPIAMAIQAWASPAPWGKLMPPLALAVVLFGLLLQGFALAPIAHRLGLVLPSEEAEPT
;
A
#
# COMPACT_ATOMS: atom_id res chain seq x y z
N MET A 1 -12.29 11.45 10.91
CA MET A 1 -11.07 10.75 11.38
C MET A 1 -11.18 9.91 12.66
N LYS A 2 -11.33 10.44 13.91
CA LYS A 2 -11.17 9.62 15.15
C LYS A 2 -12.01 8.33 15.25
N SER A 3 -13.23 8.30 14.70
CA SER A 3 -14.10 7.12 14.69
C SER A 3 -13.66 6.01 13.72
N VAL A 4 -12.82 6.34 12.73
CA VAL A 4 -12.40 5.42 11.65
C VAL A 4 -11.00 4.81 11.91
N ILE A 5 -10.20 5.43 12.78
CA ILE A 5 -8.81 5.01 13.08
C ILE A 5 -8.73 3.56 13.56
N ARG A 6 -9.57 3.15 14.52
CA ARG A 6 -9.54 1.79 15.07
C ARG A 6 -9.94 0.72 14.03
N PRO A 7 -11.04 0.89 13.28
CA PRO A 7 -11.37 0.02 12.15
C PRO A 7 -10.26 -0.04 11.09
N ALA A 8 -9.74 1.11 10.66
CA ALA A 8 -8.70 1.20 9.63
C ALA A 8 -7.41 0.51 10.07
N ALA A 9 -6.94 0.76 11.30
CA ALA A 9 -5.74 0.13 11.83
C ALA A 9 -5.85 -1.39 11.95
N ARG A 10 -7.02 -1.92 12.35
CA ARG A 10 -7.26 -3.37 12.38
C ARG A 10 -7.25 -3.96 10.97
N LEU A 11 -7.91 -3.31 10.03
CA LEU A 11 -8.00 -3.77 8.66
C LEU A 11 -6.63 -3.72 7.96
N ALA A 12 -5.84 -2.69 8.23
CA ALA A 12 -4.52 -2.52 7.64
C ALA A 12 -3.40 -3.33 8.31
N SER A 13 -3.57 -3.79 9.56
CA SER A 13 -2.59 -4.68 10.22
C SER A 13 -2.99 -6.15 10.09
N LEU A 14 -4.07 -6.54 10.76
CA LEU A 14 -4.56 -7.92 10.74
C LEU A 14 -5.08 -8.31 9.35
N GLY A 15 -5.76 -7.40 8.65
CA GLY A 15 -6.26 -7.68 7.31
C GLY A 15 -5.14 -7.91 6.30
N VAL A 16 -4.00 -7.21 6.41
CA VAL A 16 -2.83 -7.47 5.57
C VAL A 16 -2.23 -8.83 5.87
N LEU A 17 -1.99 -9.16 7.14
CA LEU A 17 -1.44 -10.46 7.54
C LEU A 17 -2.34 -11.62 7.10
N LEU A 18 -3.65 -11.49 7.31
CA LEU A 18 -4.63 -12.49 6.89
C LEU A 18 -4.74 -12.57 5.36
N THR A 19 -4.73 -11.44 4.66
CA THR A 19 -4.78 -11.42 3.18
C THR A 19 -3.54 -12.06 2.59
N ALA A 20 -2.35 -11.67 3.04
CA ALA A 20 -1.09 -12.25 2.61
C ALA A 20 -1.05 -13.76 2.93
N GLY A 21 -1.45 -14.15 4.15
CA GLY A 21 -1.50 -15.55 4.56
C GLY A 21 -2.48 -16.39 3.75
N LEU A 22 -3.70 -15.90 3.51
CA LEU A 22 -4.71 -16.61 2.71
C LEU A 22 -4.29 -16.73 1.24
N LEU A 23 -3.77 -15.66 0.64
CA LEU A 23 -3.22 -15.71 -0.72
C LEU A 23 -2.04 -16.67 -0.80
N THR A 24 -1.21 -16.72 0.24
CA THR A 24 -0.11 -17.67 0.33
C THR A 24 -0.67 -19.10 0.34
N LEU A 25 -1.65 -19.39 1.20
CA LEU A 25 -2.29 -20.72 1.28
C LEU A 25 -2.94 -21.14 -0.04
N ILE A 26 -3.62 -20.21 -0.73
CA ILE A 26 -4.20 -20.46 -2.06
C ILE A 26 -3.09 -20.82 -3.07
N GLY A 27 -1.98 -20.09 -3.07
CA GLY A 27 -0.84 -20.37 -3.94
C GLY A 27 -0.20 -21.72 -3.65
N VAL A 28 -0.01 -22.06 -2.36
CA VAL A 28 0.49 -23.38 -1.93
C VAL A 28 -0.46 -24.48 -2.40
N GLY A 29 -1.77 -24.33 -2.15
CA GLY A 29 -2.79 -25.29 -2.58
C GLY A 29 -2.79 -25.51 -4.10
N ALA A 30 -2.68 -24.43 -4.88
CA ALA A 30 -2.59 -24.53 -6.35
C ALA A 30 -1.35 -25.31 -6.81
N LEU A 31 -0.19 -25.08 -6.19
CA LEU A 31 1.03 -25.81 -6.50
C LEU A 31 0.97 -27.29 -6.08
N ILE A 32 0.30 -27.60 -4.97
CA ILE A 32 0.06 -28.98 -4.53
C ILE A 32 -0.83 -29.71 -5.53
N VAL A 33 -1.93 -29.10 -5.97
CA VAL A 33 -2.85 -29.68 -6.96
C VAL A 33 -2.15 -29.95 -8.30
N GLN A 34 -1.19 -29.10 -8.68
CA GLN A 34 -0.37 -29.32 -9.88
C GLN A 34 0.79 -30.31 -9.69
N GLY A 35 1.00 -30.83 -8.48
CA GLY A 35 2.12 -31.72 -8.16
C GLY A 35 3.50 -31.03 -8.20
N LYS A 36 3.54 -29.69 -8.16
CA LYS A 36 4.76 -28.87 -8.28
C LYS A 36 5.25 -28.29 -6.95
N TRP A 37 4.56 -28.61 -5.85
CA TRP A 37 4.90 -28.06 -4.54
C TRP A 37 6.29 -28.48 -4.07
N GLN A 38 7.09 -27.49 -3.67
CA GLN A 38 8.39 -27.67 -3.05
C GLN A 38 8.52 -26.64 -1.93
N VAL A 39 9.12 -27.02 -0.79
CA VAL A 39 9.28 -26.12 0.37
C VAL A 39 10.04 -24.84 -0.02
N GLY A 40 10.98 -24.92 -0.97
CA GLY A 40 11.70 -23.77 -1.49
C GLY A 40 10.83 -22.71 -2.20
N LEU A 41 9.59 -23.06 -2.58
CA LEU A 41 8.63 -22.13 -3.20
C LEU A 41 7.81 -21.35 -2.16
N LEU A 42 7.91 -21.67 -0.87
CA LEU A 42 7.20 -20.94 0.19
C LEU A 42 7.54 -19.45 0.16
N ALA A 43 8.82 -19.12 -0.02
CA ALA A 43 9.28 -17.73 -0.11
C ALA A 43 8.64 -17.00 -1.31
N GLN A 44 8.56 -17.65 -2.47
CA GLN A 44 7.91 -17.06 -3.65
C GLN A 44 6.42 -16.81 -3.41
N VAL A 45 5.71 -17.79 -2.88
CA VAL A 45 4.26 -17.69 -2.69
C VAL A 45 3.91 -16.71 -1.56
N LEU A 46 4.72 -16.66 -0.49
CA LEU A 46 4.61 -15.65 0.55
C LEU A 46 4.87 -14.24 -0.01
N PHE A 47 5.88 -14.09 -0.86
CA PHE A 47 6.18 -12.82 -1.51
C PHE A 47 5.00 -12.36 -2.37
N VAL A 48 4.42 -13.24 -3.19
CA VAL A 48 3.23 -12.92 -4.00
C VAL A 48 2.07 -12.51 -3.10
N GLY A 49 1.82 -13.25 -2.00
CA GLY A 49 0.78 -12.89 -1.03
C GLY A 49 1.01 -11.51 -0.40
N ALA A 50 2.24 -11.21 0.03
CA ALA A 50 2.62 -9.91 0.60
C ALA A 50 2.50 -8.77 -0.42
N MET A 51 3.06 -8.94 -1.63
CA MET A 51 2.95 -8.01 -2.75
C MET A 51 1.50 -7.67 -3.08
N LEU A 52 0.63 -8.69 -3.07
CA LEU A 52 -0.79 -8.55 -3.37
C LEU A 52 -1.66 -8.24 -2.14
N SER A 53 -1.05 -7.85 -1.02
CA SER A 53 -1.79 -7.43 0.18
C SER A 53 -1.89 -5.90 0.32
N SER A 54 -0.97 -5.13 -0.27
CA SER A 54 -0.99 -3.65 -0.30
C SER A 54 -1.96 -3.08 -1.35
N THR A 55 -2.73 -2.06 -0.97
CA THR A 55 -3.78 -1.47 -1.83
C THR A 55 -3.51 0.01 -2.02
N ASP A 56 -3.87 0.55 -3.19
CA ASP A 56 -3.61 1.93 -3.54
C ASP A 56 -4.90 2.78 -3.48
N ALA A 57 -5.00 3.58 -2.41
CA ALA A 57 -6.08 4.55 -2.26
C ALA A 57 -5.94 5.72 -3.26
N SER A 58 -4.74 6.12 -3.66
CA SER A 58 -4.54 7.21 -4.63
C SER A 58 -5.19 6.85 -5.97
N ALA A 59 -4.97 5.62 -6.45
CA ALA A 59 -5.61 5.11 -7.66
C ALA A 59 -7.14 5.03 -7.51
N ALA A 60 -7.62 4.48 -6.40
CA ALA A 60 -9.06 4.35 -6.14
C ALA A 60 -9.77 5.70 -6.02
N LEU A 61 -9.21 6.63 -5.23
CA LEU A 61 -9.75 7.97 -5.03
C LEU A 61 -9.68 8.79 -6.32
N SER A 62 -8.65 8.63 -7.15
CA SER A 62 -8.57 9.28 -8.46
C SER A 62 -9.70 8.88 -9.39
N LEU A 63 -10.06 7.58 -9.41
CA LEU A 63 -11.21 7.08 -10.17
C LEU A 63 -12.56 7.49 -9.58
N LEU A 64 -12.60 7.73 -8.26
CA LEU A 64 -13.77 8.22 -7.55
C LEU A 64 -13.87 9.75 -7.48
N ARG A 65 -12.89 10.51 -7.98
CA ARG A 65 -12.91 11.99 -8.00
C ARG A 65 -14.22 12.58 -8.54
N PRO A 66 -14.83 12.05 -9.63
CA PRO A 66 -16.12 12.54 -10.12
C PRO A 66 -17.27 12.37 -9.11
N LEU A 67 -17.11 11.48 -8.12
CA LEU A 67 -18.09 11.14 -7.09
C LEU A 67 -17.65 11.55 -5.68
N ALA A 68 -16.47 12.16 -5.49
CA ALA A 68 -15.88 12.38 -4.18
C ALA A 68 -16.78 13.23 -3.25
N GLY A 69 -17.42 14.27 -3.79
CA GLY A 69 -18.38 15.10 -3.05
C GLY A 69 -19.75 14.46 -2.82
N ARG A 70 -19.99 13.26 -3.37
CA ARG A 70 -21.27 12.54 -3.29
C ARG A 70 -21.15 11.23 -2.53
N LEU A 71 -19.96 10.84 -2.10
CA LEU A 71 -19.73 9.62 -1.34
C LEU A 71 -19.66 9.93 0.16
N PRO A 72 -20.03 8.98 1.05
CA PRO A 72 -19.90 9.19 2.48
C PRO A 72 -18.43 9.40 2.86
N GLN A 73 -18.11 10.56 3.45
CA GLN A 73 -16.73 10.93 3.81
C GLN A 73 -16.05 9.86 4.68
N ARG A 74 -16.79 9.20 5.58
CA ARG A 74 -16.26 8.10 6.42
C ARG A 74 -15.70 6.91 5.63
N VAL A 75 -16.22 6.66 4.43
CA VAL A 75 -15.76 5.57 3.55
C VAL A 75 -14.47 5.98 2.85
N LEU A 76 -14.39 7.23 2.38
CA LEU A 76 -13.17 7.77 1.79
C LEU A 76 -12.03 7.80 2.83
N ASP A 77 -12.29 8.34 4.02
CA ASP A 77 -11.37 8.35 5.17
C ASP A 77 -10.88 6.92 5.52
N LEU A 78 -11.77 5.92 5.44
CA LEU A 78 -11.43 4.52 5.73
C LEU A 78 -10.49 3.94 4.67
N ILE A 79 -10.78 4.15 3.39
CA ILE A 79 -9.98 3.64 2.26
C ILE A 79 -8.59 4.26 2.29
N GLU A 80 -8.49 5.56 2.54
CA GLU A 80 -7.23 6.28 2.63
C GLU A 80 -6.37 5.79 3.81
N MET A 81 -6.98 5.68 5.00
CA MET A 81 -6.27 5.17 6.17
C MET A 81 -5.90 3.69 6.05
N GLU A 82 -6.72 2.86 5.40
CA GLU A 82 -6.41 1.45 5.13
C GLU A 82 -5.15 1.34 4.26
N SER A 83 -5.14 2.04 3.12
CA SER A 83 -4.04 2.01 2.14
C SER A 83 -2.72 2.47 2.76
N THR A 84 -2.73 3.59 3.48
CA THR A 84 -1.49 4.15 4.03
C THR A 84 -0.83 3.27 5.10
N ILE A 85 -1.61 2.55 5.91
CA ILE A 85 -1.06 1.65 6.93
C ILE A 85 -0.68 0.29 6.31
N ASN A 86 -1.38 -0.16 5.26
CA ASN A 86 -1.13 -1.47 4.68
C ASN A 86 0.19 -1.56 3.89
N ASP A 87 0.63 -0.46 3.30
CA ASP A 87 1.85 -0.40 2.49
C ASP A 87 3.12 -0.77 3.28
N PRO A 88 3.42 -0.14 4.44
CA PRO A 88 4.52 -0.59 5.30
C PRO A 88 4.42 -2.06 5.70
N MET A 89 3.22 -2.56 6.01
CA MET A 89 3.01 -3.96 6.39
C MET A 89 3.34 -4.93 5.26
N ALA A 90 2.86 -4.64 4.05
CA ALA A 90 3.10 -5.46 2.87
C ALA A 90 4.60 -5.50 2.52
N VAL A 91 5.29 -4.36 2.57
CA VAL A 91 6.73 -4.26 2.28
C VAL A 91 7.56 -5.05 3.29
N VAL A 92 7.26 -4.96 4.59
CA VAL A 92 7.97 -5.75 5.61
C VAL A 92 7.78 -7.25 5.36
N LEU A 93 6.56 -7.71 5.07
CA LEU A 93 6.29 -9.12 4.77
C LEU A 93 7.00 -9.61 3.50
N ALA A 94 7.14 -8.77 2.49
CA ALA A 94 7.89 -9.12 1.28
C ALA A 94 9.39 -9.18 1.52
N ASN A 95 9.94 -8.28 2.33
CA ASN A 95 11.34 -8.34 2.74
C ASN A 95 11.65 -9.65 3.47
N VAL A 96 10.75 -10.09 4.37
CA VAL A 96 10.84 -11.40 5.03
C VAL A 96 10.84 -12.54 4.01
N ALA A 97 9.96 -12.49 3.01
CA ALA A 97 9.91 -13.49 1.96
C ALA A 97 11.18 -13.52 1.11
N LEU A 98 11.79 -12.37 0.81
CA LEU A 98 13.07 -12.28 0.11
C LEU A 98 14.24 -12.79 0.97
N ALA A 99 14.25 -12.47 2.26
CA ALA A 99 15.26 -12.96 3.20
C ALA A 99 15.23 -14.50 3.32
N LEU A 100 14.02 -15.08 3.35
CA LEU A 100 13.79 -16.53 3.29
C LEU A 100 14.34 -17.15 1.99
N ALA A 101 14.13 -16.51 0.84
CA ALA A 101 14.64 -17.00 -0.44
C ALA A 101 16.17 -16.95 -0.55
N GLY A 102 16.82 -16.01 0.13
CA GLY A 102 18.28 -15.86 0.18
C GLY A 102 19.01 -16.98 0.93
N GLY A 103 18.30 -17.96 1.50
CA GLY A 103 18.92 -19.11 2.18
C GLY A 103 19.60 -18.75 3.49
N THR A 104 19.24 -17.61 4.09
CA THR A 104 19.80 -17.14 5.38
C THR A 104 19.50 -18.06 6.56
N GLY A 105 18.71 -19.13 6.37
CA GLY A 105 18.47 -20.17 7.38
C GLY A 105 17.83 -19.64 8.65
N LEU A 106 17.24 -18.43 8.61
CA LEU A 106 16.62 -17.78 9.74
C LEU A 106 15.60 -18.74 10.35
N ALA A 107 15.78 -19.08 11.63
CA ALA A 107 14.77 -19.79 12.36
C ALA A 107 13.48 -18.97 12.29
N THR A 108 12.31 -19.61 12.33
CA THR A 108 11.02 -18.91 12.34
C THR A 108 10.95 -17.83 13.44
N ALA A 109 11.68 -18.01 14.54
CA ALA A 109 11.86 -17.04 15.61
C ALA A 109 12.63 -15.76 15.18
N ASP A 110 13.66 -15.89 14.35
CA ASP A 110 14.48 -14.75 13.91
C ASP A 110 13.72 -13.85 12.94
N LEU A 111 12.88 -14.43 12.07
CA LEU A 111 12.03 -13.67 11.14
C LEU A 111 10.98 -12.84 11.88
N VAL A 112 10.34 -13.43 12.89
CA VAL A 112 9.38 -12.70 13.73
C VAL A 112 10.09 -11.59 14.49
N THR A 113 11.28 -11.85 15.01
CA THR A 113 12.10 -10.85 15.71
C THR A 113 12.49 -9.71 14.77
N ASP A 114 12.86 -10.00 13.52
CA ASP A 114 13.23 -8.99 12.53
C ASP A 114 12.04 -8.14 12.10
N VAL A 115 10.86 -8.74 11.89
CA VAL A 115 9.61 -7.99 11.66
C VAL A 115 9.35 -7.04 12.81
N ILE A 116 9.34 -7.54 14.05
CA ILE A 116 9.11 -6.72 15.24
C ILE A 116 10.13 -5.58 15.33
N ARG A 117 11.41 -5.88 15.07
CA ARG A 117 12.48 -4.88 15.04
C ARG A 117 12.23 -3.81 13.99
N GLN A 118 11.89 -4.20 12.76
CA GLN A 118 11.62 -3.26 11.66
C GLN A 118 10.45 -2.34 12.00
N PHE A 119 9.39 -2.86 12.63
CA PHE A 119 8.24 -2.08 13.09
C PHE A 119 8.58 -1.14 14.24
N LEU A 120 9.22 -1.65 15.29
CA LEU A 120 9.55 -0.84 16.47
C LEU A 120 10.54 0.26 16.11
N LEU A 121 11.62 -0.05 15.39
CA LEU A 121 12.61 0.93 14.97
C LEU A 121 12.03 1.90 13.94
N GLY A 122 11.28 1.40 12.94
CA GLY A 122 10.63 2.26 11.95
C GLY A 122 9.66 3.25 12.61
N GLY A 123 8.82 2.79 13.54
CA GLY A 123 7.90 3.65 14.28
C GLY A 123 8.61 4.63 15.20
N LEU A 124 9.59 4.16 15.98
CA LEU A 124 10.33 5.01 16.92
C LEU A 124 11.16 6.07 16.20
N LEU A 125 11.96 5.67 15.20
CA LEU A 125 12.78 6.59 14.42
C LEU A 125 11.92 7.53 13.58
N GLY A 126 10.80 7.06 13.04
CA GLY A 126 9.82 7.91 12.37
C GLY A 126 9.23 8.98 13.29
N PHE A 127 8.88 8.61 14.53
CA PHE A 127 8.35 9.57 15.50
C PHE A 127 9.38 10.59 15.95
N ILE A 128 10.59 10.13 16.32
CA ILE A 128 11.70 11.00 16.73
C ILE A 128 12.11 11.90 15.56
N GLY A 129 12.36 11.31 14.40
CA GLY A 129 12.75 12.01 13.18
C GLY A 129 11.71 13.01 12.73
N GLY A 130 10.43 12.62 12.65
CA GLY A 130 9.33 13.53 12.32
C GLY A 130 9.21 14.70 13.30
N SER A 131 9.40 14.44 14.60
CA SER A 131 9.39 15.49 15.63
C SER A 131 10.57 16.45 15.46
N MET A 132 11.76 15.93 15.19
CA MET A 132 12.96 16.75 14.92
C MET A 132 12.81 17.57 13.65
N ILE A 133 12.29 16.97 12.56
CA ILE A 133 12.02 17.67 11.30
C ILE A 133 11.01 18.79 11.54
N SER A 134 9.91 18.52 12.24
CA SER A 134 8.90 19.52 12.60
C SER A 134 9.52 20.69 13.36
N GLN A 135 10.34 20.41 14.38
CA GLN A 135 11.01 21.45 15.17
C GLN A 135 12.00 22.27 14.34
N LEU A 136 12.79 21.62 13.47
CA LEU A 136 13.76 22.30 12.60
C LEU A 136 13.06 23.23 11.60
N LEU A 137 11.96 22.76 10.99
CA LEU A 137 11.16 23.56 10.07
C LEU A 137 10.46 24.72 10.79
N MET A 138 9.91 24.51 11.99
CA MET A 138 9.28 25.59 12.77
C MET A 138 10.30 26.62 13.31
N GLY A 139 11.50 26.17 13.70
CA GLY A 139 12.50 27.00 14.36
C GLY A 139 13.34 27.86 13.40
N SER A 140 13.33 27.58 12.10
CA SER A 140 14.19 28.27 11.13
C SER A 140 13.41 29.07 10.09
N GLN A 141 13.40 30.40 10.27
CA GLN A 141 12.84 31.36 9.31
C GLN A 141 13.58 31.37 7.96
N SER A 142 14.84 30.89 7.89
CA SER A 142 15.59 30.85 6.62
C SER A 142 15.27 29.59 5.81
N LEU A 143 14.97 28.47 6.47
CA LEU A 143 14.64 27.19 5.80
C LEU A 143 13.17 27.15 5.32
N THR A 144 12.32 28.03 5.86
CA THR A 144 10.88 28.11 5.54
C THR A 144 10.51 29.14 4.48
N ARG A 145 11.49 29.82 3.87
CA ARG A 145 11.22 30.83 2.82
C ARG A 145 11.11 30.19 1.43
N GLY A 146 9.94 30.40 0.80
CA GLY A 146 9.72 30.10 -0.61
C GLY A 146 9.94 28.63 -0.97
N SER A 147 10.67 28.37 -2.05
CA SER A 147 10.88 27.02 -2.60
C SER A 147 11.85 26.14 -1.82
N MET A 148 12.56 26.68 -0.80
CA MET A 148 13.50 25.88 0.00
C MET A 148 12.79 24.89 0.94
N LEU A 149 11.58 25.23 1.39
CA LEU A 149 10.86 24.43 2.38
C LEU A 149 10.59 22.98 1.88
N PRO A 150 10.00 22.76 0.68
CA PRO A 150 9.80 21.40 0.16
C PRO A 150 11.10 20.62 -0.12
N VAL A 151 12.16 21.33 -0.51
CA VAL A 151 13.45 20.69 -0.82
C VAL A 151 14.12 20.19 0.46
N VAL A 152 14.12 21.02 1.50
CA VAL A 152 14.67 20.66 2.82
C VAL A 152 13.85 19.55 3.46
N SER A 153 12.51 19.62 3.38
CA SER A 153 11.66 18.55 3.93
C SER A 153 11.91 17.21 3.22
N LEU A 154 12.04 17.20 1.90
CA LEU A 154 12.38 16.01 1.14
C LEU A 154 13.77 15.48 1.50
N ALA A 155 14.78 16.35 1.60
CA ALA A 155 16.14 15.95 1.97
C ALA A 155 16.17 15.32 3.38
N LEU A 156 15.48 15.93 4.35
CA LEU A 156 15.36 15.39 5.70
C LEU A 156 14.62 14.05 5.74
N LEU A 157 13.57 13.90 4.92
CA LEU A 157 12.86 12.63 4.78
C LEU A 157 13.77 11.53 4.22
N LEU A 158 14.62 11.85 3.24
CA LEU A 158 15.61 10.91 2.68
C LEU A 158 16.68 10.54 3.72
N VAL A 159 17.16 11.50 4.51
CA VAL A 159 18.10 11.24 5.61
C VAL A 159 17.47 10.32 6.66
N LEU A 160 16.22 10.58 7.06
CA LEU A 160 15.48 9.73 7.99
C LEU A 160 15.32 8.31 7.43
N SER A 161 14.90 8.19 6.17
CA SER A 161 14.71 6.91 5.49
C SER A 161 16.02 6.11 5.40
N GLY A 162 17.11 6.75 4.97
CA GLY A 162 18.44 6.14 4.90
C GLY A 162 18.97 5.73 6.27
N GLY A 163 18.89 6.62 7.26
CA GLY A 163 19.31 6.34 8.64
C GLY A 163 18.52 5.19 9.27
N THR A 164 17.21 5.15 9.03
CA THR A 164 16.34 4.05 9.50
C THR A 164 16.76 2.71 8.88
N THR A 165 17.08 2.70 7.58
CA THR A 165 17.53 1.50 6.88
C THR A 165 18.84 0.97 7.48
N LEU A 166 19.81 1.85 7.77
CA LEU A 166 21.09 1.47 8.39
C LEU A 166 20.94 0.89 9.80
N MET A 167 19.92 1.33 10.55
CA MET A 167 19.63 0.81 11.89
C MET A 167 18.82 -0.50 11.87
N GLY A 168 18.37 -0.95 10.68
CA GLY A 168 17.52 -2.13 10.51
C GLY A 168 16.05 -1.87 10.82
N GLY A 169 15.59 -0.62 10.73
CA GLY A 169 14.17 -0.25 10.80
C GLY A 169 13.52 -0.24 9.41
N SER A 170 12.19 -0.22 9.36
CA SER A 170 11.46 -0.04 8.10
C SER A 170 11.50 1.45 7.66
N PRO A 171 12.20 1.82 6.56
CA PRO A 171 12.27 3.20 6.10
C PRO A 171 10.91 3.75 5.67
N LEU A 172 10.08 2.91 5.06
CA LEU A 172 8.73 3.28 4.63
C LEU A 172 7.85 3.60 5.84
N LEU A 173 7.93 2.79 6.91
CA LEU A 173 7.21 3.06 8.15
C LEU A 173 7.71 4.33 8.83
N ALA A 174 9.03 4.56 8.87
CA ALA A 174 9.59 5.78 9.44
C ALA A 174 9.15 7.03 8.68
N ALA A 175 9.16 6.99 7.34
CA ALA A 175 8.65 8.05 6.50
C ALA A 175 7.15 8.32 6.74
N TYR A 176 6.34 7.26 6.85
CA TYR A 176 4.91 7.36 7.15
C TYR A 176 4.65 8.02 8.50
N VAL A 177 5.29 7.52 9.57
CA VAL A 177 5.12 8.07 10.92
C VAL A 177 5.65 9.51 11.00
N ALA A 178 6.75 9.82 10.31
CA ALA A 178 7.25 11.19 10.24
C ALA A 178 6.25 12.12 9.53
N GLY A 179 5.63 11.67 8.44
CA GLY A 179 4.55 12.40 7.76
C GLY A 179 3.34 12.63 8.66
N LEU A 180 2.93 11.62 9.45
CA LEU A 180 1.85 11.77 10.44
C LEU A 180 2.18 12.80 11.51
N VAL A 181 3.41 12.79 12.04
CA VAL A 181 3.87 13.78 13.02
C VAL A 181 3.86 15.18 12.40
N LEU A 182 4.37 15.33 11.18
CA LEU A 182 4.40 16.61 10.47
C LEU A 182 3.00 17.15 10.18
N GLY A 183 2.11 16.31 9.65
CA GLY A 183 0.73 16.68 9.31
C GLY A 183 -0.16 16.99 10.52
N ASN A 184 0.18 16.46 11.70
CA ASN A 184 -0.50 16.80 12.95
C ASN A 184 0.21 17.92 13.75
N SER A 185 1.34 18.43 13.26
CA SER A 185 2.05 19.56 13.87
C SER A 185 1.56 20.89 13.30
N ARG A 186 1.74 21.99 14.05
CA ARG A 186 1.50 23.35 13.55
C ARG A 186 2.66 23.83 12.68
N ALA A 187 3.05 23.03 11.69
CA ALA A 187 4.13 23.38 10.78
C ALA A 187 3.77 24.67 10.02
N ALA A 188 4.74 25.57 9.87
CA ALA A 188 4.58 26.72 8.99
C ALA A 188 4.39 26.22 7.54
N ALA A 189 3.35 26.72 6.87
CA ALA A 189 3.03 26.41 5.46
C ALA A 189 2.78 24.92 5.16
N GLN A 190 1.88 24.28 5.93
CA GLN A 190 1.45 22.90 5.72
C GLN A 190 0.92 22.64 4.29
N GLU A 191 0.13 23.56 3.74
CA GLU A 191 -0.41 23.45 2.38
C GLU A 191 0.70 23.36 1.32
N VAL A 192 1.76 24.16 1.46
CA VAL A 192 2.91 24.16 0.55
C VAL A 192 3.67 22.83 0.62
N LEU A 193 3.85 22.28 1.83
CA LEU A 193 4.47 20.97 2.01
C LEU A 193 3.61 19.86 1.40
N GLU A 194 2.31 19.89 1.65
CA GLU A 194 1.37 18.89 1.14
C GLU A 194 1.33 18.89 -0.39
N GLU A 195 1.20 20.05 -1.02
CA GLU A 195 1.18 20.20 -2.47
C GLU A 195 2.49 19.73 -3.12
N ALA A 196 3.63 20.11 -2.55
CA ALA A 196 4.93 19.74 -3.09
C ALA A 196 5.22 18.24 -2.92
N HIS A 197 4.95 17.66 -1.74
CA HIS A 197 5.13 16.23 -1.51
C HIS A 197 4.15 15.39 -2.32
N SER A 198 2.91 15.85 -2.52
CA SER A 198 1.95 15.22 -3.43
C SER A 198 2.47 15.20 -4.87
N SER A 199 3.05 16.32 -5.33
CA SER A 199 3.68 16.41 -6.65
C SER A 199 4.89 15.48 -6.80
N PHE A 200 5.76 15.41 -5.77
CA PHE A 200 6.89 14.48 -5.76
C PHE A 200 6.45 13.02 -5.77
N ALA A 201 5.44 12.66 -4.97
CA ALA A 201 4.88 11.32 -4.95
C ALA A 201 4.31 10.95 -6.33
N LYS A 202 3.59 11.88 -6.99
CA LYS A 202 3.02 11.61 -8.31
C LYS A 202 4.09 11.45 -9.39
N MET A 203 5.16 12.25 -9.33
CA MET A 203 6.30 12.09 -10.21
C MET A 203 6.99 10.74 -10.00
N ALA A 204 7.23 10.35 -8.75
CA ALA A 204 7.83 9.05 -8.43
C ALA A 204 6.96 7.87 -8.89
N GLU A 205 5.63 7.98 -8.75
CA GLU A 205 4.67 7.00 -9.26
C GLU A 205 4.76 6.85 -10.79
N LEU A 206 4.74 7.96 -11.53
CA LEU A 206 4.86 7.95 -12.98
C LEU A 206 6.20 7.37 -13.46
N LEU A 207 7.30 7.76 -12.81
CA LEU A 207 8.63 7.21 -13.10
C LEU A 207 8.68 5.70 -12.84
N LEU A 208 8.07 5.24 -11.75
CA LEU A 208 8.02 3.83 -11.40
C LEU A 208 7.20 3.01 -12.42
N PHE A 209 6.05 3.52 -12.86
CA PHE A 209 5.27 2.88 -13.94
C PHE A 209 6.03 2.87 -15.28
N LEU A 210 6.71 3.96 -15.61
CA LEU A 210 7.54 4.05 -16.82
C LEU A 210 8.69 3.04 -16.77
N CYS A 211 9.46 3.01 -15.68
CA CYS A 211 10.56 2.06 -15.49
C CYS A 211 10.06 0.62 -15.56
N LEU A 212 8.92 0.29 -14.94
CA LEU A 212 8.33 -1.04 -15.03
C LEU A 212 7.99 -1.41 -16.49
N GLY A 213 7.36 -0.48 -17.23
CA GLY A 213 7.03 -0.69 -18.64
C GLY A 213 8.24 -0.89 -19.54
N LEU A 214 9.39 -0.29 -19.19
CA LEU A 214 10.66 -0.48 -19.90
C LEU A 214 11.38 -1.78 -19.53
N VAL A 215 11.27 -2.23 -18.28
CA VAL A 215 11.92 -3.45 -17.77
C VAL A 215 11.19 -4.71 -18.23
N VAL A 216 9.88 -4.64 -18.43
CA VAL A 216 9.04 -5.82 -18.68
C VAL A 216 8.76 -6.01 -20.17
N ALA A 217 9.15 -7.17 -20.71
CA ALA A 217 8.76 -7.58 -22.05
C ALA A 217 7.24 -7.85 -22.12
N PRO A 218 6.48 -7.25 -23.07
CA PRO A 218 5.03 -7.40 -23.16
C PRO A 218 4.55 -8.85 -23.24
N GLN A 219 5.31 -9.71 -23.94
CA GLN A 219 5.02 -11.13 -24.05
C GLN A 219 4.97 -11.85 -22.69
N ASN A 220 5.86 -11.48 -21.75
CA ASN A 220 5.87 -12.07 -20.41
C ASN A 220 4.62 -11.66 -19.60
N VAL A 221 4.06 -10.47 -19.87
CA VAL A 221 2.81 -10.01 -19.24
C VAL A 221 1.63 -10.84 -19.75
N VAL A 222 1.60 -11.12 -21.04
CA VAL A 222 0.56 -11.94 -21.67
C VAL A 222 0.64 -13.38 -21.16
N GLU A 223 1.83 -13.95 -21.04
CA GLU A 223 2.04 -15.28 -20.45
C GLU A 223 1.60 -15.33 -18.97
N ALA A 224 1.87 -14.26 -18.21
CA ALA A 224 1.44 -14.14 -16.83
C ALA A 224 -0.06 -13.85 -16.68
N ALA A 225 -0.77 -13.50 -17.76
CA ALA A 225 -2.14 -12.98 -17.69
C ALA A 225 -3.13 -13.96 -17.08
N GLY A 226 -3.02 -15.26 -17.41
CA GLY A 226 -3.89 -16.29 -16.84
C GLY A 226 -3.73 -16.39 -15.31
N TRP A 227 -2.49 -16.39 -14.82
CA TRP A 227 -2.19 -16.38 -13.40
C TRP A 227 -2.62 -15.07 -12.72
N ALA A 228 -2.38 -13.94 -13.37
CA ALA A 228 -2.78 -12.63 -12.87
C ALA A 228 -4.29 -12.52 -12.71
N LEU A 229 -5.08 -13.02 -13.67
CA LEU A 229 -6.53 -13.05 -13.57
C LEU A 229 -7.01 -13.91 -12.40
N LEU A 230 -6.44 -15.11 -12.22
CA LEU A 230 -6.75 -15.97 -11.08
C LEU A 230 -6.42 -15.30 -9.75
N LEU A 231 -5.27 -14.61 -9.67
CA LEU A 231 -4.88 -13.85 -8.49
C LEU A 231 -5.82 -12.68 -8.22
N VAL A 232 -6.28 -11.95 -9.24
CA VAL A 232 -7.26 -10.87 -9.08
C VAL A 232 -8.58 -11.40 -8.52
N LEU A 233 -9.07 -12.53 -9.04
CA LEU A 233 -10.28 -13.16 -8.53
C LEU A 233 -10.10 -13.66 -7.08
N ALA A 234 -8.98 -14.31 -6.78
CA ALA A 234 -8.65 -14.76 -5.43
C ALA A 234 -8.55 -13.58 -4.45
N MET A 235 -7.88 -12.50 -4.84
CA MET A 235 -7.80 -11.27 -4.06
C MET A 235 -9.16 -10.67 -3.79
N GLN A 236 -10.05 -10.62 -4.80
CA GLN A 236 -11.38 -10.06 -4.64
C GLN A 236 -12.22 -10.87 -3.64
N LEU A 237 -12.09 -12.20 -3.66
CA LEU A 237 -12.73 -13.10 -2.70
C LEU A 237 -12.17 -12.90 -1.28
N VAL A 238 -10.84 -12.90 -1.13
CA VAL A 238 -10.18 -12.69 0.16
C VAL A 238 -10.54 -11.32 0.72
N ARG A 239 -10.52 -10.26 -0.10
CA ARG A 239 -10.90 -8.91 0.32
C ARG A 239 -12.34 -8.86 0.79
N TRP A 240 -13.27 -9.48 0.07
CA TRP A 240 -14.67 -9.57 0.50
C TRP A 240 -14.80 -10.24 1.87
N LEU A 241 -14.11 -11.37 2.09
CA LEU A 241 -14.11 -12.07 3.37
C LEU A 241 -13.52 -11.21 4.49
N MET A 242 -12.37 -10.56 4.24
CA MET A 242 -11.66 -9.76 5.25
C MET A 242 -12.45 -8.52 5.65
N VAL A 243 -13.02 -7.80 4.69
CA VAL A 243 -13.82 -6.60 4.97
C VAL A 243 -15.06 -6.97 5.78
N GLN A 244 -15.73 -8.07 5.42
CA GLN A 244 -16.89 -8.53 6.17
C GLN A 244 -16.50 -8.90 7.60
N LEU A 245 -15.46 -9.72 7.78
CA LEU A 245 -15.00 -10.21 9.09
C LEU A 245 -14.50 -9.08 10.00
N LEU A 246 -13.66 -8.18 9.48
CA LEU A 246 -12.97 -7.15 10.27
C LEU A 246 -13.86 -5.93 10.55
N LEU A 247 -14.83 -5.64 9.68
CA LEU A 247 -15.85 -4.61 9.90
C LEU A 247 -17.14 -5.16 10.52
N LEU A 248 -17.21 -6.44 10.93
CA LEU A 248 -18.41 -7.02 11.58
C LEU A 248 -18.90 -6.15 12.75
N ARG A 249 -17.97 -5.71 13.60
CA ARG A 249 -18.23 -4.94 14.82
C ARG A 249 -18.15 -3.42 14.62
N ALA A 250 -18.02 -2.96 13.39
CA ALA A 250 -17.93 -1.54 13.08
C ALA A 250 -19.27 -1.00 12.54
N ASP A 251 -19.57 0.25 12.86
CA ASP A 251 -20.82 0.96 12.52
C ASP A 251 -20.86 1.42 11.05
N PHE A 252 -20.64 0.49 10.12
CA PHE A 252 -20.78 0.68 8.68
C PHE A 252 -22.03 -0.03 8.16
N GLN A 253 -22.74 0.60 7.24
CA GLN A 253 -23.86 -0.01 6.53
C GLN A 253 -23.37 -1.15 5.62
N SER A 254 -24.26 -2.10 5.31
CA SER A 254 -23.92 -3.23 4.41
C SER A 254 -23.59 -2.77 2.98
N SER A 255 -24.15 -1.65 2.52
CA SER A 255 -23.75 -0.99 1.26
C SER A 255 -22.29 -0.53 1.31
N GLU A 256 -21.90 0.14 2.39
CA GLU A 256 -20.54 0.65 2.61
C GLU A 256 -19.53 -0.48 2.73
N LYS A 257 -19.81 -1.52 3.53
CA LYS A 257 -18.94 -2.70 3.64
C LYS A 257 -18.71 -3.39 2.29
N ARG A 258 -19.78 -3.54 1.50
CA ARG A 258 -19.67 -4.09 0.14
C ARG A 258 -18.83 -3.20 -0.76
N PHE A 259 -19.03 -1.89 -0.72
CA PHE A 259 -18.23 -0.97 -1.52
C PHE A 259 -16.75 -1.00 -1.13
N VAL A 260 -16.42 -1.00 0.16
CA VAL A 260 -15.05 -1.12 0.67
C VAL A 260 -14.38 -2.43 0.23
N ALA A 261 -15.16 -3.51 0.14
CA ALA A 261 -14.69 -4.79 -0.40
C ALA A 261 -14.37 -4.73 -1.90
N TRP A 262 -15.03 -3.86 -2.66
CA TRP A 262 -14.74 -3.64 -4.09
C TRP A 262 -13.63 -2.60 -4.33
N THR A 263 -13.41 -1.68 -3.38
CA THR A 263 -12.35 -0.67 -3.47
C THR A 263 -11.02 -1.28 -3.04
N GLY A 264 -10.34 -2.01 -3.92
CA GLY A 264 -9.10 -2.73 -3.59
C GLY A 264 -8.07 -2.71 -4.69
N LEU A 265 -7.94 -1.55 -5.34
CA LEU A 265 -7.00 -1.37 -6.44
C LEU A 265 -5.57 -1.55 -5.97
N ARG A 266 -4.75 -2.10 -6.86
CA ARG A 266 -3.32 -2.29 -6.65
C ARG A 266 -2.60 -1.26 -7.51
N GLY A 267 -1.57 -0.63 -6.95
CA GLY A 267 -0.85 0.44 -7.64
C GLY A 267 0.65 0.34 -7.46
N ALA A 268 1.27 1.42 -7.01
CA ALA A 268 2.73 1.58 -7.08
C ALA A 268 3.53 0.64 -6.18
N VAL A 269 3.02 0.30 -4.99
CA VAL A 269 3.76 -0.50 -4.00
C VAL A 269 4.03 -1.94 -4.45
N PRO A 270 3.05 -2.71 -4.95
CA PRO A 270 3.29 -4.02 -5.55
C PRO A 270 4.36 -4.00 -6.66
N ILE A 271 4.39 -2.92 -7.45
CA ILE A 271 5.37 -2.73 -8.52
C ILE A 271 6.77 -2.49 -7.94
N ALA A 272 6.90 -1.60 -6.95
CA ALA A 272 8.16 -1.34 -6.27
C ALA A 272 8.75 -2.63 -5.69
N MET A 273 7.90 -3.42 -5.03
CA MET A 273 8.27 -4.72 -4.46
C MET A 273 8.72 -5.70 -5.56
N ALA A 274 8.00 -5.76 -6.68
CA ALA A 274 8.36 -6.64 -7.78
C ALA A 274 9.73 -6.30 -8.40
N ILE A 275 10.06 -5.02 -8.52
CA ILE A 275 11.39 -4.55 -8.94
C ILE A 275 12.45 -4.96 -7.91
N GLN A 276 12.16 -4.86 -6.61
CA GLN A 276 13.06 -5.29 -5.56
C GLN A 276 13.31 -6.82 -5.61
N ALA A 277 12.27 -7.62 -5.86
CA ALA A 277 12.43 -9.05 -6.06
C ALA A 277 13.28 -9.36 -7.29
N TRP A 278 13.12 -8.61 -8.38
CA TRP A 278 13.97 -8.75 -9.56
C TRP A 278 15.44 -8.46 -9.30
N ALA A 279 15.73 -7.46 -8.45
CA ALA A 279 17.09 -7.12 -8.04
C ALA A 279 17.68 -8.09 -6.99
N SER A 280 16.85 -8.95 -6.40
CA SER A 280 17.28 -9.94 -5.41
C SER A 280 17.95 -11.16 -6.05
N PRO A 281 18.75 -11.93 -5.30
CA PRO A 281 19.33 -13.18 -5.79
C PRO A 281 18.31 -14.31 -5.99
N ALA A 282 17.03 -14.09 -5.65
CA ALA A 282 16.00 -15.13 -5.75
C ALA A 282 15.72 -15.50 -7.23
N PRO A 283 15.83 -16.78 -7.63
CA PRO A 283 15.64 -17.19 -9.03
C PRO A 283 14.26 -16.81 -9.61
N TRP A 284 13.22 -16.85 -8.77
CA TRP A 284 11.85 -16.49 -9.13
C TRP A 284 11.61 -14.98 -9.20
N GLY A 285 12.56 -14.14 -8.75
CA GLY A 285 12.42 -12.69 -8.70
C GLY A 285 12.15 -12.07 -10.08
N LYS A 286 12.72 -12.65 -11.14
CA LYS A 286 12.50 -12.22 -12.54
C LYS A 286 11.05 -12.38 -13.02
N LEU A 287 10.27 -13.25 -12.37
CA LEU A 287 8.87 -13.47 -12.72
C LEU A 287 7.94 -12.43 -12.07
N MET A 288 8.42 -11.68 -11.06
CA MET A 288 7.57 -10.78 -10.28
C MET A 288 7.15 -9.52 -11.04
N PRO A 289 8.03 -8.79 -11.75
CA PRO A 289 7.62 -7.59 -12.50
C PRO A 289 6.50 -7.81 -13.53
N PRO A 290 6.55 -8.81 -14.44
CA PRO A 290 5.45 -9.05 -15.38
C PRO A 290 4.16 -9.47 -14.68
N LEU A 291 4.25 -10.24 -13.59
CA LEU A 291 3.09 -10.65 -12.81
C LEU A 291 2.43 -9.46 -12.11
N ALA A 292 3.21 -8.61 -11.45
CA ALA A 292 2.73 -7.41 -10.79
C ALA A 292 2.07 -6.45 -11.79
N LEU A 293 2.71 -6.23 -12.94
CA LEU A 293 2.15 -5.41 -14.02
C LEU A 293 0.81 -5.97 -14.50
N ALA A 294 0.74 -7.26 -14.79
CA ALA A 294 -0.50 -7.90 -15.25
C ALA A 294 -1.63 -7.77 -14.22
N VAL A 295 -1.34 -7.98 -12.94
CA VAL A 295 -2.33 -7.85 -11.86
C VAL A 295 -2.81 -6.40 -11.70
N VAL A 296 -1.91 -5.43 -11.75
CA VAL A 296 -2.27 -3.99 -11.67
C VAL A 296 -3.14 -3.60 -12.87
N LEU A 297 -2.77 -4.02 -14.09
CA LEU A 297 -3.56 -3.75 -15.30
C LEU A 297 -4.96 -4.38 -15.21
N PHE A 298 -5.07 -5.64 -14.81
CA PHE A 298 -6.38 -6.28 -14.62
C PHE A 298 -7.19 -5.61 -13.52
N GLY A 299 -6.56 -5.19 -12.42
CA GLY A 299 -7.22 -4.43 -11.36
C GLY A 299 -7.79 -3.12 -11.89
N LEU A 300 -6.98 -2.32 -12.59
CA LEU A 300 -7.40 -1.04 -13.18
C LEU A 300 -8.51 -1.22 -14.21
N LEU A 301 -8.43 -2.24 -15.06
CA LEU A 301 -9.48 -2.52 -16.05
C LEU A 301 -10.76 -3.02 -15.36
N LEU A 302 -10.68 -4.10 -14.58
CA LEU A 302 -11.88 -4.72 -14.00
C LEU A 302 -12.51 -3.85 -12.90
N GLN A 303 -11.72 -3.44 -11.91
CA GLN A 303 -12.22 -2.64 -10.79
C GLN A 303 -12.40 -1.17 -11.17
N GLY A 304 -11.53 -0.61 -12.01
CA GLY A 304 -11.64 0.80 -12.39
C GLY A 304 -12.93 1.11 -13.16
N PHE A 305 -13.35 0.26 -14.10
CA PHE A 305 -14.65 0.40 -14.75
C PHE A 305 -15.83 0.05 -13.85
N ALA A 306 -15.65 -0.82 -12.85
CA ALA A 306 -16.74 -1.28 -11.98
C ALA A 306 -17.04 -0.33 -10.79
N LEU A 307 -16.06 0.43 -10.30
CA LEU A 307 -16.15 1.21 -9.06
C LEU A 307 -17.30 2.22 -9.05
N ALA A 308 -17.39 3.09 -10.07
CA ALA A 308 -18.44 4.10 -10.15
C ALA A 308 -19.86 3.50 -10.33
N PRO A 309 -20.08 2.51 -11.22
CA PRO A 309 -21.37 1.81 -11.31
C PRO A 309 -21.77 1.12 -10.00
N ILE A 310 -20.82 0.49 -9.29
CA ILE A 310 -21.10 -0.19 -8.02
C ILE A 310 -21.50 0.84 -6.95
N ALA A 311 -20.84 2.00 -6.89
CA ALA A 311 -21.22 3.08 -5.98
C ALA A 311 -22.69 3.50 -6.17
N HIS A 312 -23.12 3.68 -7.42
CA HIS A 312 -24.50 4.01 -7.75
C HIS A 312 -25.47 2.89 -7.38
N ARG A 313 -25.15 1.63 -7.75
CA ARG A 313 -26.01 0.46 -7.45
C ARG A 313 -26.18 0.22 -5.95
N LEU A 314 -25.17 0.55 -5.14
CA LEU A 314 -25.21 0.41 -3.69
C LEU A 314 -25.89 1.60 -3.00
N GLY A 315 -26.37 2.60 -3.75
CA GLY A 315 -27.05 3.77 -3.22
C GLY A 315 -26.14 4.68 -2.38
N LEU A 316 -24.82 4.64 -2.63
CA LEU A 316 -23.84 5.43 -1.87
C LEU A 316 -23.66 6.84 -2.43
N VAL A 317 -24.09 7.08 -3.67
CA VAL A 317 -23.99 8.37 -4.33
C VAL A 317 -25.15 9.25 -3.84
N LEU A 318 -24.82 10.20 -2.98
CA LEU A 318 -25.75 11.21 -2.47
C LEU A 318 -26.26 12.10 -3.63
N PRO A 319 -27.50 12.61 -3.53
CA PRO A 319 -27.99 13.64 -4.46
C PRO A 319 -27.01 14.80 -4.50
N SER A 320 -26.74 15.35 -5.68
CA SER A 320 -26.03 16.62 -5.78
C SER A 320 -26.84 17.68 -5.05
N GLU A 321 -26.19 18.46 -4.18
CA GLU A 321 -26.67 19.81 -3.86
C GLU A 321 -26.59 20.62 -5.17
N GLU A 322 -27.57 20.46 -6.05
CA GLU A 322 -27.79 21.45 -7.09
C GLU A 322 -28.24 22.73 -6.39
N ALA A 323 -27.48 23.80 -6.68
CA ALA A 323 -27.65 25.14 -6.16
C ALA A 323 -29.13 25.54 -6.10
N GLU A 324 -29.51 26.17 -4.98
CA GLU A 324 -30.75 26.95 -4.93
C GLU A 324 -30.79 27.86 -6.17
N PRO A 325 -31.83 27.77 -7.02
CA PRO A 325 -32.03 28.76 -8.06
C PRO A 325 -32.34 30.09 -7.36
N THR A 326 -31.37 31.00 -7.36
CA THR A 326 -31.54 32.42 -7.01
C THR A 326 -32.45 33.12 -8.00
#